data_AF-A0A7S1ELN2-F1
#
_entry.id   AF-A0A7S1ELN2-F1
#
_cell.length_a   1.000
_cell.length_b   1.000
_cell.length_c   1.000
_cell.angle_alpha   90.00
_cell.angle_beta   90.00
_cell.angle_gamma   90.00
#
_symmetry.space_group_name_H-M   'P 1'
#
loop_
_entity.id
_entity.type
_entity.pdbx_description
1 polymer ?
#
loop_
_entity_poly.entity_id
_entity_poly.type
_entity_poly.pdbx_seq_one_letter_code
_entity_poly.pdbx_strand_id
1 'polypeptide(L)'
;GWGVLLDRRPEALRFSRVYLDECQDYTQAEICLLYLLGDTDWVFLAGDSAQSVEVGVDFRFEEVRSVAATLGAKMPKKPLTLTLNYRSHSGILSVASRLLGCLFAHFPDAATRLPPDTGLFRGPAPRIVHEVGE
;
A
#
# COMPACT_ATOMS: atom_id res chain seq x y z
N GLY A 1 10.32 -0.76 28.17
CA GLY A 1 9.25 -0.87 27.17
C GLY A 1 9.62 -0.05 25.95
N TRP A 2 9.06 -0.38 24.78
CA TRP A 2 9.41 0.24 23.49
C TRP A 2 9.18 1.77 23.44
N GLY A 3 8.24 2.31 24.22
CA GLY A 3 8.02 3.76 24.32
C GLY A 3 9.23 4.59 24.81
N VAL A 4 10.19 3.97 25.52
CA VAL A 4 11.44 4.63 25.93
C VAL A 4 12.30 5.04 24.73
N LEU A 5 12.16 4.36 23.58
CA LEU A 5 12.92 4.67 22.38
C LEU A 5 12.46 5.97 21.72
N LEU A 6 11.16 6.31 21.80
CA LEU A 6 10.66 7.59 21.27
C LEU A 6 11.13 8.79 22.11
N ASP A 7 11.27 8.61 23.42
CA ASP A 7 11.72 9.67 24.34
C ASP A 7 13.23 9.91 24.29
N ARG A 8 14.02 8.91 23.86
CA ARG A 8 15.50 8.98 23.84
C ARG A 8 16.10 9.29 22.47
N ARG A 9 15.32 9.85 21.56
CA ARG A 9 15.77 10.13 20.18
C ARG A 9 16.76 11.30 20.16
N PRO A 10 17.93 11.15 19.50
CA PRO A 10 18.83 12.28 19.28
C PRO A 10 18.13 13.36 18.44
N GLU A 11 18.20 14.63 18.86
CA GLU A 11 17.59 15.75 18.11
C GLU A 11 18.10 15.82 16.66
N ALA A 12 19.35 15.45 16.42
CA ALA A 12 19.97 15.42 15.11
C ALA A 12 19.36 14.41 14.12
N LEU A 13 18.57 13.44 14.60
CA LEU A 13 17.96 12.39 13.78
C LEU A 13 16.45 12.59 13.55
N ARG A 14 15.91 13.75 13.95
CA ARG A 14 14.46 13.99 13.98
C ARG A 14 14.01 14.75 12.75
N PHE A 15 13.45 14.04 11.78
CA PHE A 15 12.82 14.65 10.61
C PHE A 15 11.44 15.19 10.99
N SER A 16 11.14 16.43 10.62
CA SER A 16 9.82 17.02 10.87
C SER A 16 8.69 16.28 10.18
N ARG A 17 8.97 15.61 9.05
CA ARG A 17 8.02 14.83 8.25
C ARG A 17 8.75 13.68 7.56
N VAL A 18 8.07 12.54 7.44
CA VAL A 18 8.55 11.36 6.72
C VAL A 18 7.49 10.94 5.73
N TYR A 19 7.91 10.70 4.49
CA TYR A 19 7.05 10.24 3.39
C TYR A 19 7.62 8.94 2.87
N LEU A 20 6.77 7.93 2.77
CA LEU A 20 7.10 6.64 2.17
C LEU A 20 6.11 6.34 1.06
N ASP A 21 6.64 6.05 -0.12
CA ASP A 21 5.88 5.46 -1.23
C ASP A 21 6.20 3.96 -1.29
N GLU A 22 5.34 3.18 -1.94
CA GLU A 22 5.46 1.72 -2.03
C GLU A 22 5.63 1.03 -0.66
N CYS A 23 4.87 1.49 0.35
CA CYS A 23 5.00 1.01 1.72
C CYS A 23 4.73 -0.50 1.90
N GLN A 24 4.12 -1.16 0.91
CA GLN A 24 3.91 -2.60 0.92
C GLN A 24 5.19 -3.43 0.81
N ASP A 25 6.28 -2.84 0.32
CA ASP A 25 7.58 -3.50 0.17
C ASP A 25 8.48 -3.33 1.41
N TYR A 26 7.91 -2.90 2.55
CA TYR A 26 8.65 -2.63 3.77
C TYR A 26 8.18 -3.53 4.92
N THR A 27 9.14 -4.03 5.67
CA THR A 27 8.88 -4.79 6.89
C THR A 27 8.38 -3.90 8.02
N GLN A 28 7.72 -4.50 9.02
CA GLN A 28 7.31 -3.80 10.24
C GLN A 28 8.50 -3.15 10.99
N ALA A 29 9.69 -3.75 10.90
CA ALA A 29 10.90 -3.23 11.52
C ALA A 29 11.40 -1.96 10.82
N GLU A 30 11.31 -1.89 9.50
CA GLU A 30 11.66 -0.69 8.73
C GLU A 30 10.63 0.42 8.94
N ILE A 31 9.33 0.08 8.95
CA ILE A 31 8.26 1.03 9.29
C ILE A 31 8.47 1.57 10.71
N CYS A 32 8.87 0.73 11.67
CA CYS A 32 9.22 1.13 13.03
C CYS A 32 10.37 2.15 13.03
N LEU A 33 11.42 1.91 12.24
CA LEU A 33 12.52 2.86 12.09
C LEU A 33 12.04 4.22 11.57
N LEU A 34 11.10 4.25 10.62
CA LEU A 34 10.52 5.51 10.12
C LEU A 34 9.78 6.28 11.21
N TYR A 35 9.05 5.59 12.10
CA TYR A 35 8.43 6.22 13.28
C TYR A 35 9.45 6.77 14.27
N LEU A 36 10.62 6.12 14.40
CA LEU A 36 11.69 6.61 15.26
C LEU A 36 12.37 7.85 14.64
N LEU A 37 12.60 7.86 13.33
CA LEU A 37 13.25 8.97 12.62
C LEU A 37 12.35 10.19 12.43
N GLY A 38 11.04 9.99 12.25
CA GLY A 38 10.07 11.05 12.04
C GLY A 38 9.48 11.62 13.32
N ASP A 39 9.00 12.86 13.27
CA ASP A 39 8.02 13.30 14.25
C ASP A 39 6.77 12.42 14.12
N THR A 40 6.30 11.82 15.22
CA THR A 40 5.26 10.77 15.19
C THR A 40 3.92 11.27 14.64
N ASP A 41 3.75 12.58 14.55
CA ASP A 41 2.59 13.25 13.97
C ASP A 41 2.58 13.28 12.44
N TRP A 42 3.73 13.05 11.78
CA TRP A 42 3.92 13.33 10.35
C TRP A 42 4.64 12.22 9.60
N VAL A 43 4.22 10.98 9.82
CA VAL A 43 4.54 9.85 8.93
C VAL A 43 3.40 9.68 7.92
N PHE A 44 3.70 9.87 6.64
CA PHE A 44 2.79 9.65 5.52
C PHE A 44 3.24 8.43 4.73
N LEU A 45 2.35 7.44 4.55
CA LEU A 45 2.63 6.21 3.82
C LEU A 45 1.63 6.07 2.68
N ALA A 46 2.13 5.75 1.49
CA ALA A 46 1.36 5.40 0.31
C ALA A 46 1.82 4.03 -0.21
N GLY A 47 0.91 3.28 -0.81
CA GLY A 47 1.19 1.96 -1.34
C GLY A 47 -0.07 1.23 -1.81
N ASP A 48 0.13 0.04 -2.36
CA ASP A 48 -0.92 -0.85 -2.86
C ASP A 48 -0.62 -2.29 -2.43
N SER A 49 -1.43 -2.83 -1.51
CA SER A 49 -1.23 -4.21 -1.02
C SER A 49 -1.49 -5.29 -2.07
N ALA A 50 -2.20 -4.97 -3.17
CA ALA A 50 -2.37 -5.91 -4.27
C ALA A 50 -1.12 -6.04 -5.16
N GLN A 51 -0.14 -5.15 -4.99
CA GLN A 51 1.12 -5.13 -5.75
C GLN A 51 2.32 -5.66 -4.97
N SER A 52 2.12 -6.27 -3.78
CA SER A 52 3.23 -6.85 -3.03
C SER A 52 3.92 -7.95 -3.85
N VAL A 53 5.18 -7.71 -4.18
CA VAL A 53 6.05 -8.63 -4.93
C VAL A 53 7.06 -9.33 -4.02
N GLU A 54 7.17 -8.90 -2.76
CA GLU A 54 8.12 -9.47 -1.80
C GLU A 54 7.58 -10.76 -1.17
N VAL A 55 8.30 -11.86 -1.41
CA VAL A 55 7.93 -13.19 -0.90
C VAL A 55 8.11 -13.22 0.62
N GLY A 56 6.99 -13.33 1.35
CA GLY A 56 6.98 -13.44 2.81
C GLY A 56 6.48 -12.21 3.56
N VAL A 57 6.13 -11.13 2.85
CA VAL A 57 5.52 -9.92 3.40
C VAL A 57 4.08 -9.80 2.90
N ASP A 58 3.11 -10.23 3.72
CA ASP A 58 1.68 -9.92 3.52
C ASP A 58 1.40 -8.56 4.16
N PHE A 59 1.89 -7.49 3.54
CA PHE A 59 1.73 -6.16 4.08
C PHE A 59 0.26 -5.81 4.20
N ARG A 60 -0.12 -5.36 5.39
CA ARG A 60 -1.42 -4.77 5.64
C ARG A 60 -1.23 -3.41 6.27
N PHE A 61 -2.03 -2.44 5.87
CA PHE A 61 -2.00 -1.13 6.52
C PHE A 61 -2.33 -1.20 8.02
N GLU A 62 -3.00 -2.27 8.48
CA GLU A 62 -3.17 -2.60 9.89
C GLU A 62 -1.84 -2.81 10.63
N GLU A 63 -0.78 -3.28 9.96
CA GLU A 63 0.54 -3.48 10.54
C GLU A 63 1.21 -2.16 10.88
N VAL A 64 1.07 -1.13 10.05
CA VAL A 64 1.53 0.24 10.36
C VAL A 64 0.92 0.72 11.67
N ARG A 65 -0.39 0.49 11.83
CA ARG A 65 -1.11 0.84 13.07
C ARG A 65 -0.63 0.00 14.26
N SER A 66 -0.31 -1.26 14.05
CA SER A 66 0.25 -2.14 15.08
C SER A 66 1.62 -1.63 15.56
N VAL A 67 2.51 -1.27 14.64
CA VAL A 67 3.83 -0.68 14.96
C VAL A 67 3.67 0.62 15.76
N ALA A 68 2.77 1.51 15.35
CA ALA A 68 2.50 2.74 16.09
C ALA A 68 2.03 2.46 17.53
N ALA A 69 1.13 1.48 17.71
CA ALA A 69 0.66 1.07 19.03
C ALA A 69 1.78 0.47 19.89
N THR A 70 2.65 -0.37 19.32
CA THR A 70 3.81 -0.96 20.01
C THR A 70 4.79 0.11 20.50
N LEU A 71 5.01 1.15 19.70
CA LEU A 71 5.90 2.26 20.05
C LEU A 71 5.26 3.26 21.03
N GLY A 72 3.94 3.22 21.22
CA GLY A 72 3.24 4.31 21.92
C GLY A 72 3.23 5.62 21.11
N ALA A 73 3.43 5.52 19.79
CA ALA A 73 3.31 6.65 18.88
C ALA A 73 1.84 7.02 18.69
N LYS A 74 1.60 8.22 18.15
CA LYS A 74 0.25 8.60 17.73
C LYS A 74 -0.27 7.64 16.67
N MET A 75 -1.49 7.16 16.88
CA MET A 75 -2.15 6.26 15.95
C MET A 75 -2.42 6.96 14.62
N PRO A 76 -1.95 6.42 13.48
CA PRO A 76 -2.29 6.97 12.18
C PRO A 76 -3.79 6.79 11.90
N LYS A 77 -4.32 7.66 11.04
CA LYS A 77 -5.69 7.56 10.56
C LYS A 77 -5.87 6.24 9.78
N LYS A 78 -7.11 5.81 9.63
CA LYS A 78 -7.41 4.68 8.74
C LYS A 78 -6.94 4.99 7.31
N PRO A 79 -6.50 3.98 6.55
CA PRO A 79 -6.07 4.16 5.17
C PRO A 79 -7.18 4.80 4.33
N LEU A 80 -6.78 5.74 3.48
CA LEU A 80 -7.66 6.28 2.46
C LEU A 80 -7.45 5.45 1.18
N THR A 81 -8.49 4.72 0.75
CA THR A 81 -8.45 3.95 -0.50
C THR A 81 -8.82 4.85 -1.68
N LEU A 82 -8.00 4.85 -2.73
CA LEU A 82 -8.24 5.58 -3.97
C LEU A 82 -8.68 4.60 -5.05
N THR A 83 -9.94 4.66 -5.48
CA THR A 83 -10.50 3.74 -6.49
C THR A 83 -10.68 4.39 -7.86
N LEU A 84 -10.31 5.67 -8.01
CA LEU A 84 -10.40 6.38 -9.27
C LEU A 84 -9.05 6.27 -10.01
N ASN A 85 -9.05 5.52 -11.09
CA ASN A 85 -7.88 5.30 -11.91
C ASN A 85 -7.78 6.36 -13.01
N TYR A 86 -6.73 7.18 -12.92
CA TYR A 86 -6.46 8.26 -13.87
C TYR A 86 -5.62 7.80 -15.08
N ARG A 87 -5.04 6.59 -15.02
CA ARG A 87 -4.12 6.07 -16.04
C ARG A 87 -4.86 5.27 -17.12
N SER A 88 -5.86 4.48 -16.72
CA SER A 88 -6.57 3.55 -17.59
C SER A 88 -8.04 3.92 -17.75
N HIS A 89 -8.56 3.75 -18.96
CA HIS A 89 -9.98 3.94 -19.25
C HIS A 89 -10.83 2.75 -18.75
N SER A 90 -12.15 2.95 -18.59
CA SER A 90 -13.05 1.96 -17.97
C SER A 90 -13.05 0.60 -18.66
N GLY A 91 -12.82 0.56 -19.98
CA GLY A 91 -12.68 -0.69 -20.75
C GLY A 91 -11.58 -1.63 -20.24
N ILE A 92 -10.36 -1.11 -19.98
CA ILE A 92 -9.24 -1.92 -19.46
C ILE A 92 -9.55 -2.39 -18.04
N LEU A 93 -10.02 -1.48 -17.19
CA LEU A 93 -10.36 -1.77 -15.79
C LEU A 93 -11.47 -2.82 -15.67
N SER A 94 -12.45 -2.80 -16.58
CA SER A 94 -13.52 -3.80 -16.62
C SER A 94 -12.98 -5.20 -16.95
N VAL A 95 -12.04 -5.31 -17.89
CA VAL A 95 -11.40 -6.60 -18.21
C VAL A 95 -10.60 -7.10 -17.00
N ALA A 96 -9.77 -6.24 -16.39
CA ALA A 96 -8.98 -6.59 -15.21
C ALA A 96 -9.88 -7.04 -14.05
N SER A 97 -10.94 -6.29 -13.74
CA SER A 97 -11.89 -6.62 -12.68
C SER A 97 -12.60 -7.97 -12.92
N ARG A 98 -12.95 -8.30 -14.17
CA ARG A 98 -13.55 -9.60 -14.51
C ARG A 98 -12.55 -10.74 -14.35
N LEU A 99 -11.30 -10.56 -14.78
CA LEU A 99 -10.24 -11.55 -14.61
C LEU A 99 -9.97 -11.82 -13.12
N LEU A 100 -9.86 -10.76 -12.31
CA LEU A 100 -9.74 -10.87 -10.85
C LEU A 100 -10.95 -11.57 -10.23
N GLY A 101 -12.17 -11.26 -10.71
CA GLY A 101 -13.39 -11.94 -10.27
C GLY A 101 -13.34 -13.46 -10.52
N CYS A 102 -12.88 -13.89 -11.68
CA CYS A 102 -12.67 -15.30 -11.99
C CYS A 102 -11.58 -15.93 -11.11
N LEU A 103 -10.45 -15.25 -10.93
CA LEU A 103 -9.37 -15.71 -10.05
C LEU A 103 -9.90 -15.96 -8.64
N PHE A 104 -10.60 -14.99 -8.05
CA PHE A 104 -11.13 -15.08 -6.71
C PHE A 104 -12.28 -16.08 -6.56
N ALA A 105 -13.00 -16.41 -7.64
CA ALA A 105 -14.01 -17.47 -7.62
C ALA A 105 -13.40 -18.87 -7.49
N HIS A 106 -12.22 -19.08 -8.08
CA HIS A 106 -11.51 -20.37 -8.06
C HIS A 106 -10.46 -20.48 -6.95
N PHE A 107 -9.85 -19.36 -6.57
CA PHE A 107 -8.83 -19.24 -5.55
C PHE A 107 -9.20 -18.12 -4.57
N PRO A 108 -10.17 -18.36 -3.67
CA PRO A 108 -10.73 -17.31 -2.81
C PRO A 108 -9.70 -16.65 -1.90
N ASP A 109 -8.66 -17.40 -1.51
CA ASP A 109 -7.60 -16.97 -0.60
C ASP A 109 -6.30 -16.58 -1.33
N ALA A 110 -6.31 -16.45 -2.67
CA ALA A 110 -5.11 -16.13 -3.43
C ALA A 110 -4.56 -14.72 -3.18
N ALA A 111 -5.40 -13.77 -2.78
CA ALA A 111 -5.02 -12.40 -2.47
C ALA A 111 -6.13 -11.67 -1.70
N THR A 112 -5.79 -10.50 -1.15
CA THR A 112 -6.77 -9.59 -0.55
C THR A 112 -7.71 -9.02 -1.62
N ARG A 113 -9.03 -9.11 -1.38
CA ARG A 113 -10.04 -8.54 -2.27
C ARG A 113 -10.22 -7.05 -2.00
N LEU A 114 -9.72 -6.22 -2.91
CA LEU A 114 -9.91 -4.77 -2.88
C LEU A 114 -11.14 -4.34 -3.69
N PRO A 115 -11.73 -3.16 -3.41
CA PRO A 115 -12.75 -2.57 -4.27
C PRO A 115 -12.23 -2.39 -5.70
N PRO A 116 -13.08 -2.57 -6.73
CA PRO A 116 -12.66 -2.40 -8.11
C PRO A 116 -12.35 -0.94 -8.44
N ASP A 117 -11.32 -0.76 -9.27
CA ASP A 117 -10.99 0.53 -9.85
C ASP A 117 -12.05 1.01 -10.84
N THR A 118 -12.26 2.32 -10.87
CA THR A 118 -13.15 3.04 -11.78
C THR A 118 -12.35 3.97 -12.67
N GLY A 119 -12.69 4.02 -13.96
CA GLY A 119 -11.99 4.87 -14.93
C GLY A 119 -12.78 6.14 -15.22
N LEU A 120 -12.08 7.23 -15.54
CA LEU A 120 -12.69 8.54 -15.84
C LEU A 120 -13.57 8.54 -17.11
N PHE A 121 -13.25 7.71 -18.10
CA PHE A 121 -13.92 7.69 -19.39
C PHE A 121 -13.84 6.31 -20.05
N ARG A 122 -14.67 6.08 -21.07
CA ARG A 122 -14.59 4.91 -21.94
C ARG A 122 -13.58 5.14 -23.05
N GLY A 123 -12.63 4.23 -23.19
CA GLY A 123 -11.71 4.19 -24.33
C GLY A 123 -12.10 3.14 -25.36
N PRO A 124 -11.21 2.87 -26.34
CA PRO A 124 -11.39 1.80 -27.31
C PRO A 124 -11.60 0.43 -26.65
N ALA A 125 -12.22 -0.50 -27.38
CA ALA A 125 -12.35 -1.86 -26.91
C ALA A 125 -10.95 -2.47 -26.67
N PRO A 126 -10.68 -3.05 -25.48
CA PRO A 126 -9.40 -3.70 -25.21
C PRO A 126 -9.13 -4.83 -26.21
N ARG A 127 -7.87 -4.95 -26.67
CA ARG A 127 -7.43 -6.00 -27.60
C ARG A 127 -6.15 -6.63 -27.08
N ILE A 128 -6.02 -7.94 -27.27
CA ILE A 128 -4.78 -8.66 -27.04
C ILE A 128 -3.90 -8.41 -28.28
N VAL A 129 -2.67 -7.96 -28.06
CA VAL A 129 -1.65 -7.81 -29.10
C VAL A 129 -0.62 -8.91 -28.91
N HIS A 130 -0.19 -9.53 -30.01
CA HIS A 130 0.90 -10.49 -30.00
C HIS A 130 2.12 -9.82 -30.60
N GLU A 131 3.28 -9.98 -29.96
CA GLU A 131 4.54 -9.54 -30.50
C GLU A 131 4.87 -10.41 -31.73
N VAL A 132 4.95 -9.78 -32.91
CA VAL A 132 5.46 -10.43 -34.10
C VAL A 132 6.97 -10.18 -34.05
N GLY A 133 7.73 -11.20 -33.67
CA GLY A 133 9.19 -11.11 -33.62
C GLY A 133 9.77 -10.67 -34.96
N GLU A 134 10.80 -9.83 -34.92
CA GLU A 134 11.65 -9.48 -36.08
C GLU A 134 12.42 -10.70 -36.62
#